data_AF-A0A2V3TRS1-F1
#
_entry.id   AF-A0A2V3TRS1-F1
#
_cell.length_a   1.000
_cell.length_b   1.000
_cell.length_c   1.000
_cell.angle_alpha   90.00
_cell.angle_beta   90.00
_cell.angle_gamma   90.00
#
_symmetry.space_group_name_H-M   'P 1'
#
loop_
_entity.id
_entity.type
_entity.pdbx_description
1 polymer ?
#
loop_
_entity_poly.entity_id
_entity_poly.type
_entity_poly.pdbx_seq_one_letter_code
_entity_poly.pdbx_strand_id
1 'polypeptide(L)'
;MKYLRQVFAFGVNNDYCDRNPAKDVPYIKTGSEGFHSWSLDEVEAFEKRHPVGTKARLALALLLYTAQRRSDVVLFGKQHVQDGWLVFTQVKNRVRAPVRLEIPIVAPRQSIIDASPVGDLTFLVTEFNRGFTANGFGNWFRDRCDEAGLPQCSAHGLRKAGATIAAENGATERQLMAIFGWSTIGKLAEIAENLHRRQIDDIERGELIAAWMELRQERKRTLADKARQPAALKEPGRGRGAKGGVRQAARDLGMPERSVRRALSVAALSTEAKAAARKAGVAGNQTVLLEVAKAGTPDLQVAVIRRGTEERLAAAPVGTPSILQMLMDAWAKADEVTRREFLRQVELEKRTRLDAFSAQRVAAGRK
;
A
#
# COMPACT_ATOMS: atom_id res chain seq x y z
N MET A 1 -14.65 21.81 -1.96
CA MET A 1 -14.92 21.43 -3.37
C MET A 1 -16.00 20.37 -3.57
N LYS A 2 -15.96 19.19 -2.92
CA LYS A 2 -16.96 18.13 -3.11
C LYS A 2 -18.42 18.59 -2.87
N TYR A 3 -18.65 19.30 -1.76
CA TYR A 3 -19.99 19.79 -1.39
C TYR A 3 -20.46 20.96 -2.26
N LEU A 4 -19.58 21.91 -2.57
CA LEU A 4 -19.89 23.02 -3.49
C LEU A 4 -20.34 22.51 -4.88
N ARG A 5 -19.67 21.48 -5.42
CA ARG A 5 -20.10 20.85 -6.67
C ARG A 5 -21.51 20.24 -6.58
N GLN A 6 -21.91 19.70 -5.42
CA GLN A 6 -23.27 19.18 -5.22
C GLN A 6 -24.31 20.30 -5.10
N VAL A 7 -23.99 21.38 -4.40
CA VAL A 7 -24.89 22.55 -4.28
C VAL A 7 -25.15 23.18 -5.64
N PHE A 8 -24.11 23.39 -6.46
CA PHE A 8 -24.30 23.88 -7.83
C PHE A 8 -24.99 22.86 -8.74
N ALA A 9 -24.84 21.55 -8.51
CA ALA A 9 -25.60 20.56 -9.27
C ALA A 9 -27.10 20.62 -8.92
N PHE A 10 -27.44 20.83 -7.65
CA PHE A 10 -28.81 21.10 -7.24
C PHE A 10 -29.33 22.40 -7.88
N GLY A 11 -28.54 23.47 -7.87
CA GLY A 11 -28.90 24.75 -8.49
C GLY A 11 -29.19 24.62 -9.98
N VAL A 12 -28.35 23.90 -10.73
CA VAL A 12 -28.57 23.63 -12.16
C VAL A 12 -29.81 22.76 -12.39
N ASN A 13 -30.05 21.75 -11.54
CA ASN A 13 -31.21 20.86 -11.70
C ASN A 13 -32.55 21.51 -11.34
N ASN A 14 -32.53 22.67 -10.69
CA ASN A 14 -33.73 23.40 -10.25
C ASN A 14 -33.73 24.85 -10.80
N ASP A 15 -32.99 25.09 -11.89
CA ASP A 15 -32.96 26.36 -12.61
C ASP A 15 -32.55 27.60 -11.79
N TYR A 16 -31.85 27.41 -10.67
CA TYR A 16 -31.28 28.50 -9.88
C TYR A 16 -29.95 29.02 -10.45
N CYS A 17 -29.30 28.26 -11.32
CA CYS A 17 -28.10 28.70 -12.04
C CYS A 17 -27.87 27.89 -13.33
N ASP A 18 -27.30 28.55 -14.34
CA ASP A 18 -27.14 27.93 -15.68
C ASP A 18 -26.03 26.89 -15.75
N ARG A 19 -25.05 26.97 -14.85
CA ARG A 19 -23.89 26.06 -14.86
C ARG A 19 -23.28 25.85 -13.48
N ASN A 20 -22.44 24.83 -13.40
CA ASN A 20 -21.70 24.46 -12.19
C ASN A 20 -20.22 24.85 -12.32
N PRO A 21 -19.83 26.09 -11.95
CA PRO A 21 -18.44 26.56 -12.06
C PRO A 21 -17.48 25.81 -11.12
N ALA A 22 -18.02 25.16 -10.08
CA ALA A 22 -17.22 24.33 -9.18
C ALA A 22 -16.63 23.09 -9.87
N LYS A 23 -17.12 22.69 -11.05
CA LYS A 23 -16.53 21.64 -11.89
C LYS A 23 -15.19 22.05 -12.50
N ASP A 24 -15.03 23.35 -12.80
CA ASP A 24 -13.87 23.91 -13.51
C ASP A 24 -12.66 24.06 -12.59
N VAL A 25 -12.88 24.08 -11.27
CA VAL A 25 -11.82 24.10 -10.26
C VAL A 25 -11.34 22.67 -10.00
N PRO A 26 -10.10 22.30 -10.34
CA PRO A 26 -9.57 20.97 -10.04
C PRO A 26 -9.60 20.70 -8.54
N TYR A 27 -9.74 19.44 -8.14
CA TYR A 27 -9.53 19.10 -6.74
C TYR A 27 -8.09 19.42 -6.34
N ILE A 28 -7.92 20.12 -5.22
CA ILE A 28 -6.62 20.21 -4.57
C ILE A 28 -6.21 18.77 -4.23
N LYS A 29 -5.09 18.32 -4.82
CA LYS A 29 -4.52 17.01 -4.52
C LYS A 29 -4.04 17.03 -3.06
N THR A 30 -4.90 16.56 -2.17
CA THR A 30 -4.54 16.27 -0.78
C THR A 30 -4.03 14.83 -0.75
N GLY A 31 -2.74 14.67 -1.00
CA GLY A 31 -2.06 13.41 -0.72
C GLY A 31 -1.69 13.39 0.75
N SER A 32 -2.33 12.53 1.55
CA SER A 32 -1.71 12.07 2.79
C SER A 32 -0.94 10.79 2.47
N GLU A 33 0.26 10.62 3.02
CA GLU A 33 1.00 9.34 2.96
C GLU A 33 0.23 8.18 3.65
N GLY A 34 -0.91 8.49 4.27
CA GLY A 34 -1.80 7.57 4.94
C GLY A 34 -1.45 7.45 6.42
N PHE A 35 -2.02 6.45 7.08
CA PHE A 35 -1.65 6.13 8.46
C PHE A 35 -0.41 5.25 8.48
N HIS A 36 0.53 5.56 9.37
CA HIS A 36 1.69 4.74 9.72
C HIS A 36 1.25 3.31 10.08
N SER A 37 1.92 2.31 9.50
CA SER A 37 1.74 0.91 9.88
C SER A 37 2.69 0.59 11.03
N TRP A 38 2.17 0.02 12.12
CA TRP A 38 3.02 -0.32 13.26
C TRP A 38 4.06 -1.38 12.89
N SER A 39 5.30 -1.22 13.36
CA SER A 39 6.32 -2.26 13.34
C SER A 39 6.17 -3.22 14.54
N LEU A 40 6.87 -4.35 14.51
CA LEU A 40 6.92 -5.28 15.63
C LEU A 40 7.56 -4.62 16.88
N ASP A 41 8.63 -3.85 16.70
CA ASP A 41 9.30 -3.13 17.78
C ASP A 41 8.37 -2.10 18.45
N GLU A 42 7.50 -1.44 17.68
CA GLU A 42 6.52 -0.50 18.21
C GLU A 42 5.41 -1.22 19.00
N VAL A 43 5.00 -2.41 18.55
CA VAL A 43 4.09 -3.28 19.31
C VAL A 43 4.75 -3.69 20.63
N GLU A 44 6.00 -4.14 20.61
CA GLU A 44 6.75 -4.53 21.80
C GLU A 44 6.93 -3.36 22.78
N ALA A 45 7.27 -2.17 22.28
CA ALA A 45 7.40 -0.96 23.11
C ALA A 45 6.07 -0.60 23.80
N PHE A 46 4.95 -0.70 23.09
CA PHE A 46 3.63 -0.48 23.67
C PHE A 46 3.28 -1.54 24.72
N GLU A 47 3.56 -2.82 24.45
CA GLU A 47 3.31 -3.93 25.38
C GLU A 47 4.16 -3.82 26.66
N LYS A 48 5.41 -3.36 26.54
CA LYS A 48 6.29 -3.10 27.68
C LYS A 48 5.76 -1.96 28.56
N ARG A 49 5.22 -0.90 27.94
CA ARG A 49 4.63 0.24 28.67
C ARG A 49 3.29 -0.10 29.32
N HIS A 50 2.50 -0.95 28.66
CA HIS A 50 1.13 -1.31 29.01
C HIS A 50 1.01 -2.83 29.15
N PRO A 51 1.29 -3.39 30.33
CA PRO A 51 1.30 -4.84 30.54
C PRO A 51 -0.10 -5.48 30.48
N VAL A 52 -0.13 -6.80 30.41
CA VAL A 52 -1.36 -7.61 30.53
C VAL A 52 -2.10 -7.26 31.82
N GLY A 53 -3.43 -7.15 31.71
CA GLY A 53 -4.30 -6.64 32.77
C GLY A 53 -4.61 -5.15 32.67
N THR A 54 -3.98 -4.42 31.75
CA THR A 54 -4.36 -3.03 31.46
C THR A 54 -5.38 -2.93 30.33
N LYS A 55 -6.26 -1.92 30.40
CA LYS A 55 -7.20 -1.59 29.31
C LYS A 55 -6.47 -1.22 28.01
N ALA A 56 -5.30 -0.60 28.09
CA ALA A 56 -4.46 -0.29 26.93
C ALA A 56 -3.96 -1.57 26.23
N ARG A 57 -3.50 -2.56 27.00
CA ARG A 57 -3.11 -3.86 26.47
C ARG A 57 -4.27 -4.61 25.82
N LEU A 58 -5.44 -4.59 26.47
CA LEU A 58 -6.67 -5.16 25.91
C LEU A 58 -7.03 -4.50 24.57
N ALA A 59 -6.98 -3.17 24.51
CA ALA A 59 -7.28 -2.42 23.29
C ALA A 59 -6.31 -2.77 22.14
N LEU A 60 -5.01 -2.86 22.43
CA LEU A 60 -4.01 -3.31 21.47
C LEU A 60 -4.33 -4.71 20.95
N ALA A 61 -4.61 -5.67 21.85
CA ALA A 61 -4.91 -7.05 21.48
C ALA A 61 -6.18 -7.14 20.61
N LEU A 62 -7.26 -6.45 20.99
CA LEU A 62 -8.48 -6.43 20.20
C LEU A 62 -8.24 -5.82 18.81
N LEU A 63 -7.50 -4.72 18.71
CA LEU A 63 -7.17 -4.09 17.42
C LEU A 63 -6.29 -4.99 16.55
N LEU A 64 -5.25 -5.60 17.11
CA LEU A 64 -4.26 -6.35 16.35
C LEU A 64 -4.78 -7.73 15.91
N TYR A 65 -5.33 -8.53 16.83
CA TYR A 65 -5.78 -9.89 16.55
C TYR A 65 -7.07 -9.96 15.74
N THR A 66 -7.92 -8.93 15.81
CA THR A 66 -9.14 -8.88 14.97
C THR A 66 -8.91 -8.06 13.70
N ALA A 67 -7.93 -7.17 13.72
CA ALA A 67 -7.68 -6.15 12.70
C ALA A 67 -8.91 -5.30 12.34
N GLN A 68 -9.86 -5.14 13.26
CA GLN A 68 -11.10 -4.40 13.00
C GLN A 68 -10.94 -2.90 13.22
N ARG A 69 -11.88 -2.11 12.67
CA ARG A 69 -11.79 -0.66 12.79
C ARG A 69 -12.13 -0.26 14.21
N ARG A 70 -11.64 0.90 14.66
CA ARG A 70 -12.01 1.45 15.96
C ARG A 70 -13.53 1.50 16.20
N SER A 71 -14.32 1.79 15.16
CA SER A 71 -15.78 1.82 15.23
C SER A 71 -16.42 0.46 15.50
N ASP A 72 -15.73 -0.62 15.14
CA ASP A 72 -16.16 -2.00 15.36
C ASP A 72 -15.66 -2.48 16.73
N VAL A 73 -14.37 -2.26 17.04
CA VAL A 73 -13.71 -2.74 18.27
C VAL A 73 -14.36 -2.20 19.54
N VAL A 74 -14.81 -0.94 19.55
CA VAL A 74 -15.51 -0.36 20.72
C VAL A 74 -16.86 -1.04 21.02
N LEU A 75 -17.41 -1.80 20.06
CA LEU A 75 -18.67 -2.53 20.25
C LEU A 75 -18.43 -3.99 20.69
N PHE A 76 -17.22 -4.51 20.56
CA PHE A 76 -16.93 -5.89 20.94
C PHE A 76 -17.17 -6.11 22.43
N GLY A 77 -17.72 -7.27 22.74
CA GLY A 77 -18.30 -7.56 24.03
C GLY A 77 -18.81 -8.99 24.09
N LYS A 78 -19.30 -9.39 25.26
CA LYS A 78 -19.73 -10.77 25.55
C LYS A 78 -20.82 -11.26 24.60
N GLN A 79 -21.70 -10.36 24.15
CA GLN A 79 -22.77 -10.66 23.18
C GLN A 79 -22.26 -11.09 21.79
N HIS A 80 -21.00 -10.82 21.47
CA HIS A 80 -20.39 -11.21 20.21
C HIS A 80 -19.61 -12.52 20.33
N VAL A 81 -19.47 -13.10 21.52
CA VAL A 81 -18.72 -14.34 21.74
C VAL A 81 -19.65 -15.54 21.65
N GLN A 82 -19.34 -16.47 20.76
CA GLN A 82 -20.10 -17.71 20.53
C GLN A 82 -19.12 -18.86 20.28
N ASP A 83 -19.08 -19.85 21.17
CA ASP A 83 -18.25 -21.07 21.03
C ASP A 83 -16.77 -20.81 20.69
N GLY A 84 -16.17 -19.79 21.31
CA GLY A 84 -14.78 -19.39 21.06
C GLY A 84 -14.58 -18.53 19.80
N TRP A 85 -15.65 -18.09 19.16
CA TRP A 85 -15.64 -17.18 18.01
C TRP A 85 -16.18 -15.81 18.37
N LEU A 86 -15.62 -14.79 17.74
CA LEU A 86 -16.15 -13.43 17.75
C LEU A 86 -16.99 -13.21 16.49
N VAL A 87 -18.32 -13.13 16.66
CA VAL A 87 -19.32 -13.06 15.59
C VAL A 87 -19.95 -11.68 15.57
N PHE A 88 -19.82 -10.95 14.46
CA PHE A 88 -20.33 -9.57 14.37
C PHE A 88 -20.56 -9.12 12.92
N THR A 89 -21.23 -7.98 12.75
CA THR A 89 -21.34 -7.28 11.46
C THR A 89 -20.58 -5.96 11.54
N GLN A 90 -19.68 -5.71 10.58
CA GLN A 90 -18.93 -4.45 10.53
C GLN A 90 -19.88 -3.25 10.45
N VAL A 91 -19.61 -2.21 11.25
CA VAL A 91 -20.37 -0.96 11.27
C VAL A 91 -20.32 -0.26 9.93
N LYS A 92 -19.13 -0.21 9.31
CA LYS A 92 -18.97 0.37 7.98
C LYS A 92 -19.78 -0.45 6.97
N ASN A 93 -20.60 0.24 6.18
CA ASN A 93 -21.50 -0.34 5.18
C ASN A 93 -22.65 -1.21 5.72
N ARG A 94 -22.87 -1.32 7.04
CA ARG A 94 -23.91 -2.20 7.63
C ARG A 94 -25.32 -2.01 7.04
N VAL A 95 -25.66 -0.79 6.62
CA VAL A 95 -26.98 -0.46 6.07
C VAL A 95 -27.09 -0.82 4.58
N ARG A 96 -26.03 -0.62 3.80
CA ARG A 96 -26.07 -0.74 2.32
C ARG A 96 -25.51 -2.05 1.79
N ALA A 97 -24.53 -2.61 2.48
CA ALA A 97 -23.82 -3.83 2.11
C ALA A 97 -23.17 -4.41 3.38
N PRO A 98 -23.96 -5.10 4.24
CA PRO A 98 -23.46 -5.63 5.49
C PRO A 98 -22.37 -6.68 5.26
N VAL A 99 -21.32 -6.62 6.08
CA VAL A 99 -20.22 -7.59 6.09
C VAL A 99 -20.23 -8.27 7.45
N ARG A 100 -20.79 -9.49 7.49
CA ARG A 100 -20.79 -10.34 8.68
C ARG A 100 -19.52 -11.17 8.71
N LEU A 101 -18.85 -11.18 9.86
CA LEU A 101 -17.58 -11.86 10.09
C LEU A 101 -17.66 -12.74 11.32
N GLU A 102 -16.89 -13.82 11.29
CA GLU A 102 -16.65 -14.73 12.40
C GLU A 102 -15.13 -14.90 12.50
N ILE A 103 -14.55 -14.49 13.63
CA ILE A 103 -13.09 -14.51 13.84
C ILE A 103 -12.80 -15.36 15.09
N PRO A 104 -11.94 -16.38 15.01
CA PRO A 104 -11.64 -17.21 16.16
C PRO A 104 -10.98 -16.38 17.27
N ILE A 105 -11.35 -16.63 18.53
CA ILE A 105 -10.66 -16.11 19.71
C ILE A 105 -9.50 -17.05 20.03
N VAL A 106 -8.34 -16.72 19.47
CA VAL A 106 -7.10 -17.47 19.71
C VAL A 106 -6.68 -17.36 21.18
N ALA A 107 -6.03 -18.41 21.70
CA ALA A 107 -5.69 -18.52 23.12
C ALA A 107 -4.96 -17.29 23.71
N PRO A 108 -3.94 -16.70 23.03
CA PRO A 108 -3.29 -15.49 23.54
C PRO A 108 -4.24 -14.30 23.73
N ARG A 109 -5.24 -14.15 22.84
CA ARG A 109 -6.26 -13.11 22.94
C ARG A 109 -7.21 -13.39 24.10
N GLN A 110 -7.64 -14.64 24.27
CA GLN A 110 -8.53 -15.03 25.35
C GLN A 110 -7.89 -14.69 26.71
N SER A 111 -6.62 -15.09 26.90
CA SER A 111 -5.88 -14.82 28.14
C SER A 111 -5.76 -13.32 28.45
N ILE A 112 -5.62 -12.46 27.44
CA ILE A 112 -5.59 -11.01 27.63
C ILE A 112 -6.99 -10.48 28.02
N ILE A 113 -8.05 -10.97 27.39
CA ILE A 113 -9.44 -10.59 27.72
C ILE A 113 -9.73 -10.97 29.18
N ASP A 114 -9.40 -12.19 29.58
CA ASP A 114 -9.67 -12.72 30.93
C ASP A 114 -8.90 -11.97 32.02
N ALA A 115 -7.67 -11.55 31.73
CA ALA A 115 -6.83 -10.82 32.67
C ALA A 115 -7.18 -9.32 32.79
N SER A 116 -7.95 -8.76 31.85
CA SER A 116 -8.15 -7.31 31.74
C SER A 116 -9.47 -6.84 32.35
N PRO A 117 -9.55 -5.59 32.85
CA PRO A 117 -10.80 -4.99 33.26
C PRO A 117 -11.69 -4.77 32.03
N VAL A 118 -12.85 -5.42 32.03
CA VAL A 118 -13.88 -5.31 30.98
C VAL A 118 -15.18 -4.74 31.54
N GLY A 119 -16.01 -4.17 30.68
CA GLY A 119 -17.35 -3.74 31.04
C GLY A 119 -18.37 -4.88 31.10
N ASP A 120 -19.60 -4.54 31.49
CA ASP A 120 -20.71 -5.50 31.58
C ASP A 120 -21.06 -6.11 30.22
N LEU A 121 -21.24 -5.23 29.22
CA LEU A 121 -21.58 -5.59 27.84
C LEU A 121 -20.34 -5.58 26.94
N THR A 122 -19.69 -4.41 26.80
CA THR A 122 -18.52 -4.23 25.92
C THR A 122 -17.20 -4.45 26.65
N PHE A 123 -16.20 -5.01 25.97
CA PHE A 123 -14.88 -5.24 26.55
C PHE A 123 -14.14 -3.94 26.87
N LEU A 124 -14.36 -2.88 26.08
CA LEU A 124 -13.71 -1.58 26.28
C LEU A 124 -14.71 -0.56 26.80
N VAL A 125 -14.40 0.01 27.97
CA VAL A 125 -15.22 1.03 28.64
C VAL A 125 -14.39 2.25 29.06
N THR A 126 -15.06 3.39 29.12
CA THR A 126 -14.54 4.63 29.70
C THR A 126 -14.35 4.47 31.21
N GLU A 127 -13.75 5.47 31.86
CA GLU A 127 -13.59 5.51 33.31
C GLU A 127 -14.93 5.52 34.06
N PHE A 128 -16.00 5.96 33.41
CA PHE A 128 -17.37 5.93 33.94
C PHE A 128 -18.10 4.61 33.64
N ASN A 129 -17.37 3.55 33.25
CA ASN A 129 -17.91 2.24 32.88
C ASN A 129 -18.98 2.29 31.75
N ARG A 130 -18.83 3.24 30.82
CA ARG A 130 -19.68 3.33 29.62
C ARG A 130 -18.90 2.89 28.39
N GLY A 131 -19.59 2.30 27.42
CA GLY A 131 -18.96 1.96 26.14
C GLY A 131 -18.37 3.19 25.45
N PHE A 132 -17.21 3.04 24.81
CA PHE A 132 -16.59 4.14 24.08
C PHE A 132 -17.38 4.53 22.82
N THR A 133 -17.35 5.81 22.48
CA THR A 133 -17.60 6.24 21.09
C THR A 133 -16.34 5.98 20.23
N ALA A 134 -16.53 5.78 18.93
CA ALA A 134 -15.40 5.52 18.02
C ALA A 134 -14.32 6.63 18.04
N ASN A 135 -14.74 7.90 18.14
CA ASN A 135 -13.82 9.03 18.22
C ASN A 135 -13.19 9.16 19.61
N GLY A 136 -13.98 8.98 20.67
CA GLY A 136 -13.48 9.01 22.05
C GLY A 136 -12.41 7.95 22.29
N PHE A 137 -12.64 6.72 21.82
CA PHE A 137 -11.63 5.66 21.86
C PHE A 137 -10.39 6.02 21.04
N GLY A 138 -10.56 6.62 19.86
CA GLY A 138 -9.44 7.03 19.02
C GLY A 138 -8.50 8.02 19.71
N ASN A 139 -9.06 9.03 20.38
CA ASN A 139 -8.30 10.01 21.16
C ASN A 139 -7.67 9.35 22.38
N TRP A 140 -8.45 8.58 23.15
CA TRP A 140 -7.93 7.85 24.30
C TRP A 140 -6.76 6.92 23.94
N PHE A 141 -6.83 6.22 22.80
CA PHE A 141 -5.77 5.32 22.36
C PHE A 141 -4.52 6.07 21.87
N ARG A 142 -4.68 7.26 21.28
CA ARG A 142 -3.59 8.17 20.92
C ARG A 142 -2.77 8.55 22.15
N ASP A 143 -3.44 8.92 23.24
CA ASP A 143 -2.77 9.25 24.50
C ASP A 143 -1.96 8.05 25.04
N ARG A 144 -2.49 6.82 24.93
CA ARG A 144 -1.75 5.60 25.33
C ARG A 144 -0.52 5.35 24.46
N CYS A 145 -0.58 5.71 23.18
CA CYS A 145 0.58 5.63 22.28
C CYS A 145 1.63 6.68 22.67
N ASP A 146 1.21 7.89 23.04
CA ASP A 146 2.11 8.96 23.50
C ASP A 146 2.81 8.56 24.82
N GLU A 147 2.09 7.95 25.75
CA GLU A 147 2.65 7.39 26.99
C GLU A 147 3.69 6.29 26.76
N ALA A 148 3.60 5.58 25.63
CA ALA A 148 4.56 4.58 25.20
C ALA A 148 5.72 5.16 24.37
N GLY A 149 5.76 6.48 24.17
CA GLY A 149 6.79 7.13 23.35
C GLY A 149 6.60 6.89 21.85
N LEU A 150 5.38 6.64 21.38
CA LEU A 150 5.05 6.30 19.99
C LEU A 150 4.16 7.36 19.30
N PRO A 151 4.57 8.65 19.21
CA PRO A 151 3.75 9.76 18.67
C PRO A 151 3.30 9.58 17.20
N GLN A 152 3.94 8.70 16.44
CA GLN A 152 3.58 8.34 15.07
C GLN A 152 2.48 7.28 14.97
N CYS A 153 2.22 6.54 16.05
CA CYS A 153 1.35 5.37 16.06
C CYS A 153 -0.12 5.68 16.37
N SER A 154 -1.06 5.03 15.70
CA SER A 154 -2.49 5.18 16.01
C SER A 154 -3.26 3.87 15.87
N ALA A 155 -4.49 3.82 16.41
CA ALA A 155 -5.36 2.65 16.29
C ALA A 155 -5.61 2.20 14.83
N HIS A 156 -5.60 3.14 13.88
CA HIS A 156 -5.79 2.79 12.47
C HIS A 156 -4.56 2.07 11.88
N GLY A 157 -3.37 2.38 12.38
CA GLY A 157 -2.12 1.74 11.96
C GLY A 157 -2.04 0.26 12.30
N LEU A 158 -2.62 -0.15 13.44
CA LEU A 158 -2.64 -1.55 13.89
C LEU A 158 -3.42 -2.47 12.94
N ARG A 159 -4.45 -1.96 12.27
CA ARG A 159 -5.17 -2.73 11.26
C ARG A 159 -4.27 -3.10 10.07
N LYS A 160 -3.31 -2.24 9.70
CA LYS A 160 -2.34 -2.56 8.65
C LYS A 160 -1.31 -3.57 9.18
N ALA A 161 -0.79 -3.34 10.38
CA ALA A 161 0.19 -4.22 11.02
C ALA A 161 -0.34 -5.65 11.21
N GLY A 162 -1.59 -5.81 11.66
CA GLY A 162 -2.20 -7.13 11.81
C GLY A 162 -2.29 -7.93 10.51
N ALA A 163 -2.46 -7.26 9.36
CA ALA A 163 -2.46 -7.93 8.05
C ALA A 163 -1.08 -8.45 7.69
N THR A 164 -0.05 -7.62 7.89
CA THR A 164 1.35 -8.00 7.66
C THR A 164 1.75 -9.17 8.56
N ILE A 165 1.48 -9.08 9.86
CA ILE A 165 1.81 -10.15 10.82
C ILE A 165 1.09 -11.45 10.47
N ALA A 166 -0.20 -11.39 10.13
CA ALA A 166 -0.93 -12.59 9.73
C ALA A 166 -0.34 -13.22 8.45
N ALA A 167 0.01 -12.40 7.45
CA ALA A 167 0.62 -12.87 6.21
C ALA A 167 2.01 -13.50 6.45
N GLU A 168 2.84 -12.86 7.28
CA GLU A 168 4.17 -13.37 7.68
C GLU A 168 4.07 -14.70 8.45
N ASN A 169 2.99 -14.89 9.21
CA ASN A 169 2.68 -16.14 9.90
C ASN A 169 1.94 -17.18 9.01
N GLY A 170 1.93 -16.97 7.70
CA GLY A 170 1.43 -17.94 6.73
C GLY A 170 -0.07 -17.89 6.45
N ALA A 171 -0.78 -16.83 6.88
CA ALA A 171 -2.19 -16.65 6.51
C ALA A 171 -2.32 -16.47 4.99
N THR A 172 -3.13 -17.33 4.38
CA THR A 172 -3.46 -17.25 2.94
C THR A 172 -4.28 -15.99 2.65
N GLU A 173 -4.26 -15.55 1.38
CA GLU A 173 -5.07 -14.41 0.94
C GLU A 173 -6.56 -14.57 1.29
N ARG A 174 -7.11 -15.79 1.17
CA ARG A 174 -8.51 -16.09 1.54
C ARG A 174 -8.76 -15.91 3.03
N GLN A 175 -7.82 -16.31 3.89
CA GLN A 175 -7.92 -16.11 5.33
C GLN A 175 -7.80 -14.62 5.69
N LEU A 176 -6.91 -13.86 5.04
CA LEU A 176 -6.84 -12.40 5.20
C LEU A 176 -8.14 -11.73 4.73
N MET A 177 -8.73 -12.16 3.61
CA MET A 177 -10.03 -11.63 3.19
C MET A 177 -11.13 -11.91 4.22
N ALA A 178 -11.16 -13.14 4.76
CA ALA A 178 -12.13 -13.55 5.78
C ALA A 178 -11.95 -12.77 7.10
N ILE A 179 -10.73 -12.63 7.62
CA ILE A 179 -10.47 -11.96 8.90
C ILE A 179 -10.73 -10.45 8.79
N PHE A 180 -10.30 -9.81 7.69
CA PHE A 180 -10.33 -8.36 7.58
C PHE A 180 -11.66 -7.84 7.00
N GLY A 181 -12.52 -8.72 6.46
CA GLY A 181 -13.72 -8.33 5.74
C GLY A 181 -13.40 -7.50 4.51
N TRP A 182 -12.27 -7.80 3.86
CA TRP A 182 -11.90 -7.16 2.61
C TRP A 182 -12.79 -7.72 1.50
N SER A 183 -13.51 -6.82 0.81
CA SER A 183 -14.08 -7.16 -0.48
C SER A 183 -12.97 -7.15 -1.53
N THR A 184 -13.20 -7.81 -2.66
CA THR A 184 -12.37 -7.70 -3.87
C THR A 184 -12.04 -6.25 -4.22
N ILE A 185 -12.91 -5.28 -3.88
CA ILE A 185 -12.68 -3.83 -4.09
C ILE A 185 -11.60 -3.28 -3.16
N GLY A 186 -11.53 -3.75 -1.91
CA GLY A 186 -10.48 -3.36 -0.96
C GLY A 186 -9.10 -3.83 -1.41
N LYS A 187 -9.00 -5.08 -1.88
CA LYS A 187 -7.76 -5.63 -2.44
C LYS A 187 -7.35 -4.95 -3.73
N LEU A 188 -8.30 -4.62 -4.61
CA LEU A 188 -8.03 -3.78 -5.79
C LEU A 188 -7.50 -2.40 -5.38
N ALA A 189 -8.07 -1.76 -4.36
CA ALA A 189 -7.56 -0.46 -3.89
C ALA A 189 -6.12 -0.54 -3.34
N GLU A 190 -5.79 -1.61 -2.59
CA GLU A 190 -4.43 -1.88 -2.10
C GLU A 190 -3.45 -2.11 -3.26
N ILE A 191 -3.82 -2.93 -4.25
CA ILE A 191 -2.99 -3.16 -5.44
C ILE A 191 -2.79 -1.87 -6.22
N ALA A 192 -3.81 -1.03 -6.37
CA ALA A 192 -3.67 0.29 -6.97
C ALA A 192 -2.66 1.14 -6.18
N GLU A 193 -2.79 1.21 -4.86
CA GLU A 193 -1.87 1.99 -4.01
C GLU A 193 -0.42 1.50 -4.16
N ASN A 194 -0.21 0.18 -4.10
CA ASN A 194 1.12 -0.43 -4.25
C ASN A 194 1.72 -0.14 -5.64
N LEU A 195 0.93 -0.21 -6.72
CA LEU A 195 1.39 0.13 -8.08
C LEU A 195 1.87 1.58 -8.24
N HIS A 196 1.38 2.50 -7.41
CA HIS A 196 1.79 3.90 -7.39
C HIS A 196 3.03 4.17 -6.50
N ARG A 197 3.49 3.19 -5.71
CA ARG A 197 4.69 3.34 -4.88
C ARG A 197 5.94 3.42 -5.78
N ARG A 198 6.86 4.33 -5.42
CA ARG A 198 8.08 4.61 -6.19
C ARG A 198 9.13 3.49 -6.16
N GLN A 199 9.03 2.53 -5.23
CA GLN A 199 10.12 1.60 -4.90
C GLN A 199 9.83 0.12 -5.23
N ILE A 200 8.89 -0.18 -6.14
CA ILE A 200 8.60 -1.56 -6.55
C ILE A 200 9.39 -1.95 -7.81
N ASP A 201 9.89 -3.18 -7.85
CA ASP A 201 10.60 -3.73 -9.01
C ASP A 201 9.64 -4.17 -10.15
N ASP A 202 10.18 -4.52 -11.33
CA ASP A 202 9.36 -4.88 -12.49
C ASP A 202 8.65 -6.24 -12.31
N ILE A 203 9.21 -7.13 -11.50
CA ILE A 203 8.59 -8.43 -11.16
C ILE A 203 7.38 -8.18 -10.27
N GLU A 204 7.56 -7.44 -9.18
CA GLU A 204 6.49 -7.06 -8.24
C GLU A 204 5.38 -6.28 -8.96
N ARG A 205 5.74 -5.34 -9.84
CA ARG A 205 4.78 -4.64 -10.69
C ARG A 205 3.99 -5.60 -11.59
N GLY A 206 4.67 -6.59 -12.18
CA GLY A 206 4.04 -7.65 -12.97
C GLY A 206 3.02 -8.45 -12.16
N GLU A 207 3.42 -8.92 -10.99
CA GLU A 207 2.60 -9.73 -10.08
C GLU A 207 1.36 -8.98 -9.60
N LEU A 208 1.51 -7.70 -9.23
CA LEU A 208 0.40 -6.84 -8.84
C LEU A 208 -0.61 -6.62 -9.98
N ILE A 209 -0.15 -6.42 -11.22
CA ILE A 209 -1.03 -6.26 -12.38
C ILE A 209 -1.77 -7.57 -12.70
N ALA A 210 -1.09 -8.72 -12.58
CA ALA A 210 -1.71 -10.03 -12.75
C ALA A 210 -2.79 -10.28 -11.68
N ALA A 211 -2.48 -10.01 -10.41
CA ALA A 211 -3.42 -10.13 -9.30
C ALA A 211 -4.65 -9.21 -9.48
N TRP A 212 -4.45 -7.97 -9.96
CA TRP A 212 -5.56 -7.06 -10.29
C TRP A 212 -6.51 -7.70 -11.31
N MET A 213 -5.97 -8.30 -12.37
CA MET A 213 -6.75 -8.89 -13.44
C MET A 213 -7.53 -10.12 -12.98
N GLU A 214 -6.95 -10.98 -12.17
CA GLU A 214 -7.63 -12.15 -11.60
C GLU A 214 -8.79 -11.76 -10.68
N LEU A 215 -8.53 -10.86 -9.71
CA LEU A 215 -9.57 -10.35 -8.80
C LEU A 215 -10.74 -9.71 -9.58
N ARG A 216 -10.43 -9.01 -10.66
CA ARG A 216 -11.45 -8.36 -11.50
C ARG A 216 -12.26 -9.39 -12.31
N GLN A 217 -11.65 -10.48 -12.77
CA GLN A 217 -12.35 -11.58 -13.43
C GLN A 217 -13.23 -12.35 -12.44
N GLU A 218 -12.73 -12.65 -11.26
CA GLU A 218 -13.48 -13.32 -10.19
C GLU A 218 -14.71 -12.50 -9.77
N ARG A 219 -14.56 -11.17 -9.64
CA ARG A 219 -15.71 -10.27 -9.42
C ARG A 219 -16.74 -10.36 -10.54
N LYS A 220 -16.30 -10.44 -11.80
CA LYS A 220 -17.22 -10.56 -12.94
C LYS A 220 -17.95 -11.91 -12.93
N ARG A 221 -17.26 -13.01 -12.59
CA ARG A 221 -17.86 -14.35 -12.45
C ARG A 221 -18.89 -14.37 -11.32
N THR A 222 -18.50 -13.95 -10.11
CA THR A 222 -19.43 -13.89 -8.96
C THR A 222 -20.65 -13.01 -9.21
N LEU A 223 -20.53 -11.90 -9.94
CA LEU A 223 -21.68 -11.08 -10.35
C LEU A 223 -22.56 -11.79 -11.39
N ALA A 224 -21.98 -12.53 -12.32
CA ALA A 224 -22.71 -13.32 -13.31
C ALA A 224 -23.43 -14.53 -12.69
N ASP A 225 -22.79 -15.19 -11.72
CA ASP A 225 -23.36 -16.33 -10.99
C ASP A 225 -24.53 -15.88 -10.10
N LYS A 226 -24.42 -14.71 -9.45
CA LYS A 226 -25.53 -14.08 -8.72
C LYS A 226 -26.70 -13.68 -9.63
N ALA A 227 -26.45 -13.39 -10.90
CA ALA A 227 -27.50 -13.07 -11.88
C ALA A 227 -28.18 -14.32 -12.47
N ARG A 228 -27.69 -15.53 -12.18
CA ARG A 228 -28.12 -16.80 -12.82
C ARG A 228 -29.11 -17.65 -12.01
N GLN A 229 -29.59 -17.22 -10.85
CA GLN A 229 -30.65 -17.94 -10.13
C GLN A 229 -32.01 -17.21 -10.19
N PRO A 230 -33.10 -17.87 -10.62
CA PRO A 230 -33.17 -18.89 -11.66
C PRO A 230 -34.00 -18.40 -12.86
N ALA A 231 -33.37 -18.34 -14.03
CA ALA A 231 -34.07 -18.47 -15.30
C ALA A 231 -33.19 -19.31 -16.23
N ALA A 232 -33.70 -20.51 -16.52
CA ALA A 232 -33.33 -21.50 -17.53
C ALA A 232 -31.87 -21.53 -18.05
N LEU A 233 -31.24 -22.68 -17.85
CA LEU A 233 -30.00 -23.12 -18.50
C LEU A 233 -30.06 -22.90 -20.02
N LYS A 234 -29.23 -22.00 -20.54
CA LYS A 234 -28.68 -22.08 -21.90
C LYS A 234 -27.18 -22.30 -21.77
N GLU A 235 -26.68 -23.30 -22.51
CA GLU A 235 -25.25 -23.61 -22.56
C GLU A 235 -24.41 -22.39 -22.94
N PRO A 236 -23.29 -22.13 -22.25
CA PRO A 236 -22.46 -20.98 -22.56
C PRO A 236 -21.68 -21.25 -23.86
N GLY A 237 -22.10 -20.58 -24.94
CA GLY A 237 -21.30 -20.46 -26.16
C GLY A 237 -19.90 -19.92 -25.88
N ARG A 238 -18.89 -20.50 -26.54
CA ARG A 238 -17.47 -20.13 -26.43
C ARG A 238 -17.22 -18.66 -26.82
N GLY A 239 -17.24 -17.75 -25.84
CA GLY A 239 -17.05 -16.31 -26.05
C GLY A 239 -15.64 -15.81 -25.67
N ARG A 240 -14.75 -15.71 -26.67
CA ARG A 240 -13.61 -14.77 -26.84
C ARG A 240 -13.02 -14.12 -25.55
N GLY A 241 -12.35 -14.90 -24.70
CA GLY A 241 -11.97 -14.50 -23.34
C GLY A 241 -10.74 -13.61 -23.10
N ALA A 242 -9.75 -13.51 -24.02
CA ALA A 242 -8.45 -12.94 -23.66
C ALA A 242 -8.28 -11.41 -23.92
N LYS A 243 -8.86 -10.87 -25.00
CA LYS A 243 -8.60 -9.47 -25.42
C LYS A 243 -9.29 -8.42 -24.54
N GLY A 244 -10.37 -8.78 -23.83
CA GLY A 244 -11.14 -7.86 -22.99
C GLY A 244 -10.50 -7.54 -21.63
N GLY A 245 -9.70 -8.46 -21.07
CA GLY A 245 -9.10 -8.29 -19.75
C GLY A 245 -8.02 -7.22 -19.70
N VAL A 246 -7.07 -7.27 -20.65
CA VAL A 246 -5.94 -6.33 -20.74
C VAL A 246 -6.40 -4.90 -20.99
N ARG A 247 -7.29 -4.70 -21.98
CA ARG A 247 -7.85 -3.38 -22.31
C ARG A 247 -8.56 -2.75 -21.13
N GLN A 248 -9.24 -3.55 -20.34
CA GLN A 248 -9.88 -3.05 -19.15
C GLN A 248 -8.87 -2.69 -18.06
N ALA A 249 -7.93 -3.57 -17.73
CA ALA A 249 -6.92 -3.29 -16.71
C ALA A 249 -6.14 -2.01 -17.04
N ALA A 250 -5.81 -1.80 -18.31
CA ALA A 250 -5.22 -0.56 -18.81
C ALA A 250 -6.06 0.68 -18.49
N ARG A 251 -7.38 0.63 -18.72
CA ARG A 251 -8.31 1.73 -18.38
C ARG A 251 -8.42 1.95 -16.88
N ASP A 252 -8.57 0.88 -16.10
CA ASP A 252 -8.80 0.97 -14.66
C ASP A 252 -7.56 1.50 -13.92
N LEU A 253 -6.36 1.15 -14.39
CA LEU A 253 -5.08 1.56 -13.82
C LEU A 253 -4.51 2.85 -14.44
N GLY A 254 -5.13 3.39 -15.49
CA GLY A 254 -4.62 4.56 -16.20
C GLY A 254 -3.28 4.31 -16.93
N MET A 255 -3.05 3.09 -17.42
CA MET A 255 -1.78 2.66 -18.03
C MET A 255 -1.95 2.31 -19.51
N PRO A 256 -0.91 2.43 -20.35
CA PRO A 256 -0.96 1.92 -21.73
C PRO A 256 -1.15 0.40 -21.77
N GLU A 257 -2.00 -0.12 -22.67
CA GLU A 257 -2.20 -1.58 -22.82
C GLU A 257 -0.90 -2.35 -23.06
N ARG A 258 0.05 -1.74 -23.79
CA ARG A 258 1.38 -2.33 -24.02
C ARG A 258 2.13 -2.58 -22.72
N SER A 259 1.99 -1.70 -21.74
CA SER A 259 2.65 -1.82 -20.43
C SER A 259 2.02 -2.94 -19.61
N VAL A 260 0.68 -3.06 -19.65
CA VAL A 260 -0.04 -4.18 -19.03
C VAL A 260 0.38 -5.52 -19.64
N ARG A 261 0.48 -5.62 -20.98
CA ARG A 261 0.93 -6.86 -21.64
C ARG A 261 2.34 -7.27 -21.23
N ARG A 262 3.28 -6.32 -21.21
CA ARG A 262 4.66 -6.58 -20.79
C ARG A 262 4.74 -7.03 -19.33
N ALA A 263 3.99 -6.36 -18.45
CA ALA A 263 3.90 -6.73 -17.05
C ALA A 263 3.37 -8.16 -16.87
N LEU A 264 2.38 -8.58 -17.66
CA LEU A 264 1.89 -9.98 -17.64
C LEU A 264 2.93 -10.98 -18.13
N SER A 265 3.71 -10.65 -19.15
CA SER A 265 4.83 -11.50 -19.60
C SER A 265 5.88 -11.68 -18.50
N VAL A 266 6.17 -10.62 -17.75
CA VAL A 266 7.07 -10.70 -16.58
C VAL A 266 6.44 -11.49 -15.42
N ALA A 267 5.14 -11.30 -15.17
CA ALA A 267 4.41 -12.02 -14.12
C ALA A 267 4.38 -13.54 -14.35
N ALA A 268 4.37 -13.96 -15.62
CA ALA A 268 4.33 -15.36 -16.06
C ALA A 268 5.69 -16.09 -15.97
N LEU A 269 6.77 -15.40 -15.58
CA LEU A 269 8.06 -16.04 -15.31
C LEU A 269 7.94 -17.07 -14.18
N SER A 270 8.75 -18.13 -14.24
CA SER A 270 8.76 -19.15 -13.20
C SER A 270 9.21 -18.60 -11.85
N THR A 271 8.82 -19.26 -10.77
CA THR A 271 9.23 -18.93 -9.39
C THR A 271 10.76 -18.91 -9.25
N GLU A 272 11.43 -19.88 -9.87
CA GLU A 272 12.88 -20.03 -9.88
C GLU A 272 13.55 -18.92 -10.68
N ALA A 273 13.00 -18.55 -11.84
CA ALA A 273 13.49 -17.47 -12.68
C ALA A 273 13.37 -16.11 -11.97
N LYS A 274 12.24 -15.85 -11.30
CA LYS A 274 12.05 -14.63 -10.50
C LYS A 274 13.05 -14.54 -9.34
N ALA A 275 13.25 -15.64 -8.61
CA ALA A 275 14.24 -15.71 -7.54
C ALA A 275 15.67 -15.47 -8.05
N ALA A 276 16.02 -16.09 -9.18
CA ALA A 276 17.31 -15.90 -9.84
C ALA A 276 17.50 -14.44 -10.30
N ALA A 277 16.48 -13.81 -10.87
CA ALA A 277 16.52 -12.42 -11.31
C ALA A 277 16.74 -11.43 -10.16
N ARG A 278 16.10 -11.67 -9.00
CA ARG A 278 16.32 -10.88 -7.78
C ARG A 278 17.74 -11.06 -7.24
N LYS A 279 18.23 -12.30 -7.16
CA LYS A 279 19.61 -12.60 -6.73
C LYS A 279 20.65 -11.98 -7.67
N ALA A 280 20.36 -11.93 -8.97
CA ALA A 280 21.20 -11.30 -9.99
C ALA A 280 21.07 -9.77 -10.05
N GLY A 281 20.18 -9.15 -9.25
CA GLY A 281 19.96 -7.71 -9.26
C GLY A 281 19.34 -7.16 -10.56
N VAL A 282 18.64 -8.00 -11.33
CA VAL A 282 17.99 -7.61 -12.61
C VAL A 282 16.46 -7.55 -12.52
N ALA A 283 15.90 -7.71 -11.32
CA ALA A 283 14.44 -7.67 -11.08
C ALA A 283 13.78 -6.33 -11.45
N GLY A 284 14.55 -5.23 -11.51
CA GLY A 284 14.09 -3.91 -11.98
C GLY A 284 14.40 -3.61 -13.45
N ASN A 285 14.83 -4.59 -14.24
CA ASN A 285 15.18 -4.40 -15.65
C ASN A 285 14.18 -5.12 -16.57
N GLN A 286 13.09 -4.43 -16.91
CA GLN A 286 12.03 -4.95 -17.78
C GLN A 286 12.55 -5.54 -19.11
N THR A 287 13.56 -4.95 -19.74
CA THR A 287 14.10 -5.46 -21.01
C THR A 287 14.69 -6.86 -20.84
N VAL A 288 15.49 -7.06 -19.79
CA VAL A 288 16.08 -8.36 -19.47
C VAL A 288 14.97 -9.36 -19.15
N LEU A 289 14.00 -8.99 -18.31
CA LEU A 289 12.91 -9.88 -17.92
C LEU A 289 12.01 -10.29 -19.11
N LEU A 290 11.84 -9.42 -20.11
CA LEU A 290 11.11 -9.75 -21.34
C LEU A 290 11.89 -10.71 -22.24
N GLU A 291 13.22 -10.63 -22.28
CA GLU A 291 14.03 -11.65 -22.96
C GLU A 291 13.96 -13.00 -22.24
N VAL A 292 14.02 -13.00 -20.91
CA VAL A 292 13.81 -14.21 -20.10
C VAL A 292 12.44 -14.81 -20.39
N ALA A 293 11.39 -13.98 -20.52
CA ALA A 293 10.03 -14.46 -20.79
C ALA A 293 9.87 -15.15 -22.17
N LYS A 294 10.81 -14.95 -23.10
CA LYS A 294 10.83 -15.68 -24.38
C LYS A 294 11.35 -17.11 -24.23
N ALA A 295 12.08 -17.40 -23.15
CA ALA A 295 12.49 -18.76 -22.83
C ALA A 295 11.27 -19.54 -22.29
N GLY A 296 10.89 -20.61 -23.00
CA GLY A 296 9.63 -21.31 -22.79
C GLY A 296 9.56 -22.20 -21.54
N THR A 297 10.69 -22.63 -20.98
CA THR A 297 10.73 -23.50 -19.78
C THR A 297 11.46 -22.83 -18.61
N PRO A 298 11.12 -23.17 -17.35
CA PRO A 298 11.79 -22.62 -16.16
C PRO A 298 13.31 -22.74 -16.19
N ASP A 299 13.84 -23.90 -16.61
CA ASP A 299 15.28 -24.13 -16.68
C ASP A 299 15.96 -23.21 -17.71
N LEU A 300 15.32 -23.03 -18.87
CA LEU A 300 15.83 -22.11 -19.89
C LEU A 300 15.74 -20.65 -19.42
N GLN A 301 14.69 -20.27 -18.68
CA GLN A 301 14.58 -18.93 -18.11
C GLN A 301 15.72 -18.64 -17.13
N VAL A 302 16.01 -19.58 -16.20
CA VAL A 302 17.13 -19.46 -15.27
C VAL A 302 18.47 -19.44 -16.01
N ALA A 303 18.63 -20.27 -17.05
CA ALA A 303 19.84 -20.30 -17.87
C ALA A 303 20.07 -18.97 -18.61
N VAL A 304 19.02 -18.32 -19.14
CA VAL A 304 19.14 -16.99 -19.78
C VAL A 304 19.61 -15.94 -18.77
N ILE A 305 19.11 -15.98 -17.53
CA ILE A 305 19.55 -15.08 -16.46
C ILE A 305 21.03 -15.33 -16.14
N ARG A 306 21.42 -16.61 -15.94
CA ARG A 306 22.80 -17.00 -15.62
C ARG A 306 23.78 -16.60 -16.72
N ARG A 307 23.48 -16.95 -17.97
CA ARG A 307 24.29 -16.58 -19.13
C ARG A 307 24.42 -15.06 -19.25
N GLY A 308 23.31 -14.32 -19.09
CA GLY A 308 23.35 -12.86 -19.11
C GLY A 308 24.17 -12.25 -17.96
N THR A 309 24.16 -12.85 -16.77
CA THR A 309 25.04 -12.42 -15.66
C THR A 309 26.51 -12.76 -15.91
N GLU A 310 26.80 -13.93 -16.46
CA GLU A 310 28.16 -14.38 -16.80
C GLU A 310 28.74 -13.53 -17.93
N GLU A 311 27.96 -13.28 -18.99
CA GLU A 311 28.32 -12.35 -20.07
C GLU A 311 28.51 -10.93 -19.54
N ARG A 312 27.69 -10.46 -18.59
CA ARG A 312 27.87 -9.13 -17.97
C ARG A 312 29.09 -9.05 -17.05
N LEU A 313 29.45 -10.16 -16.38
CA LEU A 313 30.66 -10.27 -15.58
C LEU A 313 31.91 -10.40 -16.47
N ALA A 314 31.81 -11.08 -17.61
CA ALA A 314 32.88 -11.27 -18.59
C ALA A 314 33.07 -10.04 -19.51
N ALA A 315 32.00 -9.32 -19.82
CA ALA A 315 32.00 -8.07 -20.58
C ALA A 315 32.10 -6.83 -19.69
N ALA A 316 32.26 -7.00 -18.37
CA ALA A 316 32.61 -5.90 -17.49
C ALA A 316 33.94 -5.30 -18.00
N PRO A 317 33.96 -4.05 -18.50
CA PRO A 317 35.20 -3.46 -18.96
C PRO A 317 36.15 -3.36 -17.77
N VAL A 318 37.40 -3.80 -17.94
CA VAL A 318 38.50 -3.28 -17.13
C VAL A 318 38.38 -1.76 -17.19
N GLY A 319 38.13 -1.15 -16.03
CA GLY A 319 37.27 0.03 -15.90
C GLY A 319 37.62 1.19 -16.81
N THR A 320 36.62 1.73 -17.51
CA THR A 320 36.67 3.13 -17.90
C THR A 320 36.32 3.94 -16.64
N PRO A 321 37.24 4.73 -16.08
CA PRO A 321 36.96 5.52 -14.88
C PRO A 321 35.78 6.46 -15.13
N SER A 322 34.89 6.60 -14.15
CA SER A 322 33.79 7.56 -14.23
C SER A 322 34.32 8.97 -14.48
N ILE A 323 33.53 9.88 -15.06
CA ILE A 323 33.92 11.28 -15.26
C ILE A 323 34.44 11.90 -13.94
N LEU A 324 33.83 11.56 -12.81
CA LEU A 324 34.26 11.99 -11.49
C LEU A 324 35.66 11.45 -11.14
N GLN A 325 35.94 10.19 -11.46
CA GLN A 325 37.23 9.55 -11.26
C GLN A 325 38.30 10.11 -12.21
N MET A 326 37.96 10.38 -13.47
CA MET A 326 38.84 11.06 -14.43
C MET A 326 39.19 12.49 -13.99
N LEU A 327 38.22 13.22 -13.43
CA LEU A 327 38.43 14.55 -12.87
C LEU A 327 39.29 14.52 -11.61
N MET A 328 39.09 13.52 -10.74
CA MET A 328 39.90 13.33 -9.53
C MET A 328 41.35 12.93 -9.88
N ASP A 329 41.54 12.07 -10.88
CA ASP A 329 42.87 11.65 -11.34
C ASP A 329 43.59 12.79 -12.09
N ALA A 330 42.86 13.56 -12.90
CA ALA A 330 43.39 14.77 -13.54
C ALA A 330 43.77 15.82 -12.48
N TRP A 331 42.95 16.00 -11.44
CA TRP A 331 43.27 16.86 -10.29
C TRP A 331 44.51 16.36 -9.54
N ALA A 332 44.62 15.05 -9.28
CA ALA A 332 45.75 14.45 -8.59
C ALA A 332 47.08 14.55 -9.37
N LYS A 333 47.01 14.64 -10.71
CA LYS A 333 48.18 14.79 -11.60
C LYS A 333 48.48 16.22 -12.03
N ALA A 334 47.56 17.15 -11.84
CA ALA A 334 47.76 18.56 -12.18
C ALA A 334 48.85 19.20 -11.31
N ASP A 335 49.71 20.00 -11.95
CA ASP A 335 50.73 20.78 -11.24
C ASP A 335 50.11 21.90 -10.40
N GLU A 336 50.92 22.50 -9.54
CA GLU A 336 50.43 23.48 -8.56
C GLU A 336 49.87 24.75 -9.23
N VAL A 337 50.38 25.09 -10.41
CA VAL A 337 49.92 26.22 -11.23
C VAL A 337 48.51 25.94 -11.76
N THR A 338 48.30 24.78 -12.40
CA THR A 338 47.01 24.35 -12.96
C THR A 338 45.95 24.23 -11.86
N ARG A 339 46.31 23.69 -10.68
CA ARG A 339 45.39 23.60 -9.54
C ARG A 339 44.97 24.98 -9.02
N ARG A 340 45.91 25.93 -8.91
CA ARG A 340 45.59 27.30 -8.48
C ARG A 340 44.68 28.01 -9.49
N GLU A 341 44.92 27.83 -10.78
CA GLU A 341 44.13 28.49 -11.82
C GLU A 341 42.70 27.95 -11.90
N PHE A 342 42.53 26.64 -11.75
CA PHE A 342 41.22 26.01 -11.62
C PHE A 342 40.45 26.49 -10.39
N LEU A 343 41.11 26.55 -9.21
CA LEU A 343 40.46 27.09 -8.00
C LEU A 343 40.11 28.56 -8.18
N ARG A 344 40.95 29.35 -8.84
CA ARG A 344 40.69 30.77 -9.15
C ARG A 344 39.45 30.93 -10.04
N GLN A 345 39.29 30.08 -11.06
CA GLN A 345 38.08 30.07 -11.91
C GLN A 345 36.82 29.69 -11.12
N VAL A 346 36.89 28.65 -10.28
CA VAL A 346 35.76 28.22 -9.44
C VAL A 346 35.37 29.30 -8.43
N GLU A 347 36.36 29.99 -7.84
CA GLU A 347 36.14 31.13 -6.94
C GLU A 347 35.49 32.31 -7.68
N LEU A 348 35.96 32.62 -8.89
CA LEU A 348 35.38 33.65 -9.75
C LEU A 348 33.92 33.32 -10.08
N GLU A 349 33.62 32.10 -10.54
CA GLU A 349 32.24 31.67 -10.85
C GLU A 349 31.31 31.70 -9.63
N LYS A 350 31.81 31.33 -8.45
CA LYS A 350 31.05 31.44 -7.19
C LYS A 350 30.75 32.91 -6.87
N ARG A 351 31.71 33.81 -7.07
CA ARG A 351 31.53 35.26 -6.88
C ARG A 351 30.49 35.81 -7.85
N THR A 352 30.59 35.48 -9.14
CA THR A 352 29.61 35.91 -10.16
C THR A 352 28.19 35.41 -9.85
N ARG A 353 28.05 34.18 -9.35
CA ARG A 353 26.74 33.64 -8.91
C ARG A 353 26.20 34.32 -7.66
N LEU A 354 27.06 34.61 -6.67
CA LEU A 354 26.66 35.33 -5.46
C LEU A 354 26.27 36.78 -5.74
N ASP A 355 26.97 37.44 -6.67
CA ASP A 355 26.66 38.80 -7.11
C ASP A 355 25.35 38.84 -7.90
N ALA A 356 25.11 37.87 -8.79
CA ALA A 356 23.84 37.71 -9.50
C ALA A 356 22.66 37.44 -8.54
N PHE A 357 22.89 36.63 -7.50
CA PHE A 357 21.89 36.32 -6.47
C PHE A 357 21.60 37.54 -5.57
N SER A 358 22.61 38.34 -5.27
CA SER A 358 22.47 39.57 -4.48
C SER A 358 21.73 40.66 -5.28
N ALA A 359 22.02 40.80 -6.58
CA ALA A 359 21.31 41.71 -7.47
C ALA A 359 19.82 41.35 -7.62
N GLN A 360 19.48 40.05 -7.68
CA GLN A 360 18.09 39.59 -7.69
C GLN A 360 17.34 39.90 -6.38
N ARG A 361 17.99 39.84 -5.22
CA ARG A 361 17.35 40.22 -3.93
C ARG A 361 17.08 41.72 -3.81
N VAL A 362 17.98 42.56 -4.33
CA VAL A 362 17.77 44.03 -4.36
C VAL A 362 16.61 44.42 -5.29
N ALA A 363 16.48 43.74 -6.43
CA ALA A 363 15.35 43.93 -7.35
C ALA A 363 14.00 43.45 -6.77
N ALA A 364 14.01 42.42 -5.92
CA ALA A 364 12.81 41.88 -5.28
C ALA A 364 12.33 42.69 -4.05
N GLY A 365 13.15 43.60 -3.52
CA GLY A 365 12.84 44.44 -2.36
C GLY A 365 12.34 45.86 -2.67
N ARG A 366 12.21 46.24 -3.95
CA ARG A 366 11.58 47.49 -4.41
C ARG A 366 10.34 47.17 -5.25
N LYS A 367 9.25 46.78 -4.62
CA LYS A 367 7.89 46.91 -5.13
C LYS A 367 6.91 47.10 -3.98
#